data_AF-A0A8H3L7F0-F1
#
_entry.id   AF-A0A8H3L7F0-F1
#
_cell.length_a   1.000
_cell.length_b   1.000
_cell.length_c   1.000
_cell.angle_alpha   90.00
_cell.angle_beta   90.00
_cell.angle_gamma   90.00
#
_symmetry.space_group_name_H-M   'P 1'
#
loop_
_entity.id
_entity.type
_entity.pdbx_description
1 polymer ?
#
loop_
_entity_poly.entity_id
_entity_poly.type
_entity_poly.pdbx_seq_one_letter_code
_entity_poly.pdbx_strand_id
1 'polypeptide(L)'
;MEEISDDDEFKNLYLNTLNKLASDTENATSDESKNGRIGQEPLIRCASQGHSWSTLSKTNNYLVILDDHLSCINVEKRTNCWVVHAEAGAQISKIDNYLKNYEPPLTIESMTVLDSVRIGGVVTTGFYDAKTYARTIVEQVVGLEIIDAKGNLCKFSDEICREDMSAARVNLGLLGIIYKVSLLVKPMYNLRMKNVYPKLVSFTEKDIHNYVEKMRTGNPTDSLEDVLWIKSWERTLSAVSLTPDKLSEYRKKQNAMTICANKQYKVLLKHPKRTPIVTHRAWNFKLKFDDDTNFLHFTSDVKFCA
;
A
#
# COMPACT_ATOMS: atom_id res chain seq x y z
N MET A 1 -5.10 -35.79 15.70
CA MET A 1 -4.07 -34.75 15.54
C MET A 1 -4.81 -33.55 14.98
N GLU A 2 -5.25 -32.66 15.85
CA GLU A 2 -5.91 -31.42 15.43
C GLU A 2 -4.84 -30.55 14.76
N GLU A 3 -5.07 -30.16 13.50
CA GLU A 3 -4.32 -29.09 12.84
C GLU A 3 -4.57 -27.81 13.64
N ILE A 4 -3.58 -27.37 14.41
CA ILE A 4 -3.55 -26.02 14.96
C ILE A 4 -3.44 -25.10 13.74
N SER A 5 -4.53 -24.41 13.41
CA SER A 5 -4.63 -23.49 12.29
C SER A 5 -3.80 -22.23 12.61
N ASP A 6 -3.13 -21.64 11.60
CA ASP A 6 -2.36 -20.37 11.72
C ASP A 6 -3.18 -19.25 12.42
N ASP A 7 -4.52 -19.29 12.32
CA ASP A 7 -5.43 -18.36 13.01
C ASP A 7 -5.31 -18.41 14.55
N ASP A 8 -5.01 -19.56 15.14
CA ASP A 8 -4.83 -19.69 16.59
C ASP A 8 -3.48 -19.15 17.05
N GLU A 9 -2.41 -19.28 16.25
CA GLU A 9 -1.08 -18.80 16.64
C GLU A 9 -1.03 -17.26 16.70
N PHE A 10 -1.57 -16.57 15.69
CA PHE A 10 -1.61 -15.10 15.72
C PHE A 10 -2.55 -14.57 16.80
N LYS A 11 -3.73 -15.18 16.95
CA LYS A 11 -4.66 -14.83 18.02
C LYS A 11 -4.01 -15.04 19.39
N ASN A 12 -3.30 -16.16 19.59
CA ASN A 12 -2.56 -16.41 20.82
C ASN A 12 -1.39 -15.43 21.00
N LEU A 13 -0.67 -15.05 19.95
CA LEU A 13 0.38 -14.03 20.03
C LEU A 13 -0.19 -12.66 20.44
N TYR A 14 -1.30 -12.26 19.83
CA TYR A 14 -1.99 -11.02 20.17
C TYR A 14 -2.58 -11.06 21.58
N LEU A 15 -3.24 -12.16 21.97
CA LEU A 15 -3.76 -12.36 23.32
C LEU A 15 -2.65 -12.44 24.36
N ASN A 16 -1.53 -13.09 24.08
CA ASN A 16 -0.37 -13.10 24.95
C ASN A 16 0.22 -11.70 25.09
N THR A 17 0.19 -10.91 24.02
CA THR A 17 0.55 -9.49 24.07
C THR A 17 -0.44 -8.73 24.95
N LEU A 18 -1.75 -8.87 24.76
CA LEU A 18 -2.79 -8.25 25.61
C LEU A 18 -2.72 -8.68 27.08
N ASN A 19 -2.45 -9.95 27.36
CA ASN A 19 -2.33 -10.46 28.72
C ASN A 19 -1.06 -9.93 29.40
N LYS A 20 0.05 -9.89 28.66
CA LYS A 20 1.28 -9.24 29.13
C LYS A 20 1.06 -7.75 29.40
N LEU A 21 0.27 -7.08 28.57
CA LEU A 21 -0.12 -5.67 28.75
C LEU A 21 -0.96 -5.46 30.00
N ALA A 22 -1.95 -6.31 30.24
CA ALA A 22 -2.76 -6.29 31.44
C ALA A 22 -1.89 -6.49 32.70
N SER A 23 -0.98 -7.47 32.68
CA SER A 23 -0.07 -7.72 33.80
C SER A 23 0.94 -6.57 34.02
N ASP A 24 1.47 -5.99 32.95
CA ASP A 24 2.41 -4.85 33.04
C ASP A 24 1.71 -3.61 33.62
N THR A 25 0.41 -3.43 33.35
CA THR A 25 -0.42 -2.33 33.87
C THR A 25 -0.80 -2.54 35.33
N GLU A 26 -1.14 -3.77 35.74
CA GLU A 26 -1.34 -4.13 37.15
C GLU A 26 -0.06 -3.94 37.99
N ASN A 27 1.11 -4.25 37.42
CA ASN A 27 2.39 -4.01 38.07
C ASN A 27 2.74 -2.51 38.12
N ALA A 28 2.51 -1.76 37.03
CA ALA A 28 2.77 -0.32 36.99
C ALA A 28 1.85 0.50 37.92
N THR A 29 0.60 0.09 38.10
CA THR A 29 -0.32 0.76 39.04
C THR A 29 0.11 0.63 40.51
N SER A 30 0.97 -0.34 40.85
CA SER A 30 1.55 -0.44 42.20
C SER A 30 2.68 0.57 42.47
N ASP A 31 3.40 1.03 41.43
CA ASP A 31 4.53 1.97 41.54
C ASP A 31 4.19 3.41 41.10
N GLU A 32 3.25 3.60 40.17
CA GLU A 32 2.98 4.91 39.52
C GLU A 32 2.01 5.83 40.27
N SER A 33 1.43 5.40 41.40
CA SER A 33 0.64 6.26 42.29
C SER A 33 1.40 7.50 42.81
N LYS A 34 2.72 7.56 42.61
CA LYS A 34 3.60 8.66 43.03
C LYS A 34 3.92 9.72 41.96
N ASN A 35 3.62 9.49 40.67
CA ASN A 35 4.08 10.37 39.57
C ASN A 35 2.99 10.99 38.68
N GLY A 36 1.72 10.98 39.11
CA GLY A 36 0.66 11.80 38.48
C GLY A 36 0.22 11.37 37.07
N ARG A 37 0.60 10.18 36.62
CA ARG A 37 -0.01 9.55 35.43
C ARG A 37 -1.25 8.79 35.86
N ILE A 38 -2.40 9.46 35.80
CA ILE A 38 -3.71 8.85 36.05
C ILE A 38 -3.96 7.77 34.98
N GLY A 39 -4.35 6.57 35.44
CA GLY A 39 -4.48 5.33 34.67
C GLY A 39 -5.00 5.47 33.24
N GLN A 40 -4.09 5.35 32.29
CA GLN A 40 -4.43 5.07 30.90
C GLN A 40 -4.07 3.63 30.61
N GLU A 41 -5.04 2.86 30.10
CA GLU A 41 -4.76 1.55 29.53
C GLU A 41 -3.65 1.68 28.46
N PRO A 42 -2.73 0.70 28.36
CA PRO A 42 -1.60 0.80 27.46
C PRO A 42 -2.08 0.86 26.00
N LEU A 43 -1.93 2.03 25.39
CA LEU A 43 -2.25 2.26 23.98
C LEU A 43 -1.40 1.39 23.04
N ILE A 44 -2.02 0.36 22.46
CA ILE A 44 -1.42 -0.45 21.40
C ILE A 44 -1.61 0.25 20.06
N ARG A 45 -0.53 0.37 19.28
CA ARG A 45 -0.59 0.78 17.88
C ARG A 45 0.01 -0.29 17.00
N CYS A 46 -0.33 -0.23 15.73
CA CYS A 46 0.15 -1.13 14.71
C CYS A 46 0.99 -0.37 13.68
N ALA A 47 2.09 -0.95 13.23
CA ALA A 47 2.93 -0.46 12.16
C ALA A 47 3.29 -1.59 11.18
N SER A 48 3.71 -1.17 9.99
CA SER A 48 4.32 -2.04 9.00
C SER A 48 5.64 -1.42 8.52
N GLN A 49 5.66 -0.90 7.31
CA GLN A 49 6.87 -0.39 6.65
C GLN A 49 7.07 1.13 6.79
N GLY A 50 6.21 1.82 7.56
CA GLY A 50 6.38 3.24 7.85
C GLY A 50 6.10 4.18 6.66
N HIS A 51 5.26 3.77 5.70
CA HIS A 51 4.89 4.59 4.54
C HIS A 51 3.84 5.66 4.84
N SER A 52 3.19 5.63 6.01
CA SER A 52 2.27 6.70 6.42
C SER A 52 3.06 7.83 7.07
N TRP A 53 2.84 9.07 6.61
CA TRP A 53 3.37 10.27 7.26
C TRP A 53 2.55 10.71 8.49
N SER A 54 1.40 10.08 8.72
CA SER A 54 0.55 10.37 9.86
C SER A 54 1.13 9.80 11.16
N THR A 55 0.62 10.27 12.29
CA THR A 55 0.99 9.77 13.62
C THR A 55 0.23 8.50 14.02
N LEU A 56 -0.45 7.82 13.09
CA LEU A 56 -1.32 6.66 13.40
C LEU A 56 -0.57 5.54 14.15
N SER A 57 0.69 5.31 13.79
CA SER A 57 1.52 4.28 14.42
C SER A 57 2.38 4.81 15.58
N LYS A 58 2.28 6.10 15.92
CA LYS A 58 3.10 6.69 16.99
C LYS A 58 2.50 6.33 18.34
N THR A 59 3.29 5.71 19.21
CA THR A 59 2.94 5.40 20.59
C THR A 59 4.19 5.41 21.46
N ASN A 60 4.03 5.75 22.73
CA ASN A 60 5.08 5.59 23.75
C ASN A 60 4.95 4.25 24.51
N ASN A 61 3.94 3.46 24.15
CA ASN A 61 3.62 2.19 24.77
C ASN A 61 4.03 1.05 23.82
N TYR A 62 3.06 0.28 23.30
CA TYR A 62 3.36 -0.93 22.54
C TYR A 62 3.03 -0.77 21.06
N LEU A 63 4.00 -1.14 20.24
CA LEU A 63 3.90 -1.10 18.78
C LEU A 63 3.98 -2.52 18.22
N VAL A 64 2.89 -3.01 17.65
CA VAL A 64 2.84 -4.29 16.93
C VAL A 64 3.33 -4.05 15.52
N ILE A 65 4.33 -4.82 15.09
CA ILE A 65 4.86 -4.78 13.72
C ILE A 65 4.23 -5.93 12.95
N LEU A 66 3.36 -5.62 11.98
CA LEU A 66 2.89 -6.62 11.03
C LEU A 66 4.06 -6.97 10.13
N ASP A 67 4.44 -8.24 10.08
CA ASP A 67 5.50 -8.72 9.24
C ASP A 67 5.10 -9.91 8.35
N ASP A 68 6.09 -10.61 7.81
CA ASP A 68 5.87 -11.72 6.89
C ASP A 68 5.38 -13.00 7.60
N HIS A 69 5.37 -13.05 8.94
CA HIS A 69 4.75 -14.14 9.70
C HIS A 69 3.22 -14.11 9.63
N LEU A 70 2.64 -12.96 9.27
CA LEU A 70 1.19 -12.79 9.06
C LEU A 70 0.92 -12.52 7.57
N SER A 71 1.34 -13.44 6.69
CA SER A 71 1.26 -13.24 5.24
C SER A 71 0.62 -14.37 4.44
N CYS A 72 -0.18 -15.23 5.07
CA CYS A 72 -0.93 -16.26 4.37
C CYS A 72 -1.94 -15.65 3.38
N ILE A 73 -2.03 -16.26 2.21
CA ILE A 73 -2.87 -15.82 1.08
C ILE A 73 -3.59 -17.04 0.51
N ASN A 74 -4.90 -16.91 0.29
CA ASN A 74 -5.69 -17.91 -0.42
C ASN A 74 -6.77 -17.24 -1.29
N VAL A 75 -7.29 -17.98 -2.26
CA VAL A 75 -8.35 -17.50 -3.16
C VAL A 75 -9.58 -18.38 -3.04
N GLU A 76 -10.71 -17.74 -2.81
CA GLU A 76 -12.05 -18.32 -2.84
C GLU A 76 -12.72 -18.02 -4.18
N LYS A 77 -13.17 -19.06 -4.90
CA LYS A 77 -14.03 -18.89 -6.07
C LYS A 77 -15.50 -18.90 -5.63
N ARG A 78 -16.20 -17.80 -5.86
CA ARG A 78 -17.65 -17.68 -5.66
C ARG A 78 -18.39 -17.82 -6.99
N THR A 79 -19.72 -17.83 -6.96
CA THR A 79 -20.57 -18.05 -8.15
C THR A 79 -20.21 -17.14 -9.32
N ASN A 80 -19.95 -15.85 -9.08
CA ASN A 80 -19.74 -14.84 -10.13
C ASN A 80 -18.46 -14.01 -9.96
N CYS A 81 -17.60 -14.36 -8.99
CA CYS A 81 -16.39 -13.60 -8.68
C CYS A 81 -15.36 -14.46 -7.96
N TRP A 82 -14.16 -13.88 -7.77
CA TRP A 82 -13.11 -14.44 -6.93
C TRP A 82 -12.83 -13.46 -5.80
N VAL A 83 -12.56 -14.00 -4.62
CA VAL A 83 -12.14 -13.24 -3.44
C VAL A 83 -10.78 -13.76 -3.02
N VAL A 84 -9.80 -12.86 -2.90
CA VAL A 84 -8.52 -13.19 -2.27
C VAL A 84 -8.60 -12.84 -0.79
N HIS A 85 -8.28 -13.80 0.06
CA HIS A 85 -8.09 -13.60 1.49
C HIS A 85 -6.60 -13.49 1.76
N ALA A 86 -6.18 -12.38 2.32
CA ALA A 86 -4.80 -12.11 2.66
C ALA A 86 -4.70 -11.62 4.10
N GLU A 87 -3.78 -12.22 4.84
CA GLU A 87 -3.43 -11.74 6.17
C GLU A 87 -2.79 -10.34 6.11
N ALA A 88 -2.96 -9.55 7.17
CA ALA A 88 -2.67 -8.12 7.17
C ALA A 88 -1.19 -7.77 6.95
N GLY A 89 -0.29 -8.70 7.25
CA GLY A 89 1.15 -8.59 7.01
C GLY A 89 1.58 -8.93 5.57
N ALA A 90 0.69 -9.47 4.74
CA ALA A 90 0.98 -9.77 3.34
C ALA A 90 1.30 -8.49 2.55
N GLN A 91 2.45 -8.49 1.89
CA GLN A 91 2.84 -7.42 0.97
C GLN A 91 2.00 -7.51 -0.31
N ILE A 92 1.69 -6.35 -0.91
CA ILE A 92 0.97 -6.31 -2.19
C ILE A 92 1.69 -7.12 -3.26
N SER A 93 3.03 -7.07 -3.31
CA SER A 93 3.85 -7.89 -4.21
C SER A 93 3.66 -9.40 -4.01
N LYS A 94 3.46 -9.89 -2.78
CA LYS A 94 3.19 -11.30 -2.51
C LYS A 94 1.80 -11.70 -2.97
N ILE A 95 0.80 -10.87 -2.70
CA ILE A 95 -0.59 -11.08 -3.15
C ILE A 95 -0.63 -11.12 -4.67
N ASP A 96 0.01 -10.15 -5.32
CA ASP A 96 0.05 -10.04 -6.77
C ASP A 96 0.74 -11.25 -7.44
N ASN A 97 1.89 -11.68 -6.90
CA ASN A 97 2.55 -12.91 -7.37
C ASN A 97 1.69 -14.16 -7.15
N TYR A 98 0.98 -14.26 -6.02
CA TYR A 98 0.08 -15.37 -5.76
C TYR A 98 -1.05 -15.42 -6.79
N LEU A 99 -1.71 -14.29 -7.05
CA LEU A 99 -2.80 -14.16 -8.01
C LEU A 99 -2.36 -14.41 -9.46
N LYS A 100 -1.15 -13.97 -9.81
CA LYS A 100 -0.55 -14.21 -11.13
C LYS A 100 -0.34 -15.68 -11.43
N ASN A 101 -0.02 -16.48 -10.42
CA ASN A 101 0.22 -17.92 -10.54
C ASN A 101 -1.03 -18.77 -10.27
N TYR A 102 -2.18 -18.15 -9.98
CA TYR A 102 -3.46 -18.84 -9.84
C TYR A 102 -4.06 -19.19 -11.21
N GLU A 103 -4.99 -20.15 -11.28
CA GLU A 103 -5.65 -20.57 -12.52
C GLU A 103 -7.19 -20.37 -12.43
N PRO A 104 -7.80 -19.51 -13.27
CA PRO A 104 -7.16 -18.63 -14.26
C PRO A 104 -6.37 -17.52 -13.56
N PRO A 105 -5.34 -16.92 -14.20
CA PRO A 105 -4.60 -15.81 -13.59
C PRO A 105 -5.51 -14.66 -13.17
N LEU A 106 -5.33 -14.17 -11.95
CA LEU A 106 -6.16 -13.13 -11.35
C LEU A 106 -5.35 -11.85 -11.10
N THR A 107 -6.04 -10.74 -10.86
CA THR A 107 -5.44 -9.45 -10.51
C THR A 107 -6.36 -8.63 -9.60
N ILE A 108 -5.76 -7.82 -8.74
CA ILE A 108 -6.45 -6.71 -8.08
C ILE A 108 -6.73 -5.64 -9.16
N GLU A 109 -7.86 -4.95 -9.07
CA GLU A 109 -8.26 -3.99 -10.11
C GLU A 109 -7.62 -2.62 -9.89
N SER A 110 -7.67 -2.11 -8.66
CA SER A 110 -7.02 -0.87 -8.23
C SER A 110 -5.82 -1.27 -7.37
N MET A 111 -4.62 -1.05 -7.89
CA MET A 111 -3.38 -1.50 -7.25
C MET A 111 -2.61 -0.33 -6.66
N THR A 112 -1.80 -0.60 -5.65
CA THR A 112 -0.92 0.39 -5.05
C THR A 112 0.26 0.72 -5.95
N VAL A 113 0.70 1.98 -5.92
CA VAL A 113 1.91 2.43 -6.63
C VAL A 113 3.18 1.73 -6.12
N LEU A 114 3.22 1.48 -4.82
CA LEU A 114 4.27 0.73 -4.13
C LEU A 114 3.78 -0.69 -3.93
N ASP A 115 4.56 -1.69 -4.33
CA ASP A 115 4.25 -3.10 -4.12
C ASP A 115 4.85 -3.67 -2.82
N SER A 116 5.73 -2.91 -2.17
CA SER A 116 6.30 -3.26 -0.88
C SER A 116 5.28 -3.16 0.26
N VAL A 117 4.33 -2.23 0.18
CA VAL A 117 3.36 -1.97 1.26
C VAL A 117 2.54 -3.20 1.62
N ARG A 118 2.13 -3.28 2.89
CA ARG A 118 1.34 -4.40 3.42
C ARG A 118 -0.15 -4.10 3.40
N ILE A 119 -0.96 -5.11 3.08
CA ILE A 119 -2.40 -4.94 2.83
C ILE A 119 -3.15 -4.37 4.03
N GLY A 120 -2.78 -4.74 5.26
CA GLY A 120 -3.37 -4.17 6.47
C GLY A 120 -3.21 -2.65 6.51
N GLY A 121 -2.00 -2.14 6.25
CA GLY A 121 -1.75 -0.70 6.21
C GLY A 121 -2.51 0.01 5.08
N VAL A 122 -2.53 -0.59 3.89
CA VAL A 122 -3.25 -0.08 2.70
C VAL A 122 -4.73 0.13 2.99
N VAL A 123 -5.38 -0.86 3.60
CA VAL A 123 -6.81 -0.80 3.94
C VAL A 123 -7.06 0.15 5.12
N THR A 124 -6.24 0.09 6.18
CA THR A 124 -6.37 0.96 7.35
C THR A 124 -6.33 2.44 6.98
N THR A 125 -5.43 2.85 6.09
CA THR A 125 -5.25 4.26 5.72
C THR A 125 -6.13 4.72 4.56
N GLY A 126 -6.93 3.83 3.97
CA GLY A 126 -7.77 4.19 2.83
C GLY A 126 -6.96 4.54 1.59
N PHE A 127 -5.91 3.76 1.29
CA PHE A 127 -5.13 3.97 0.08
C PHE A 127 -6.04 3.90 -1.16
N TYR A 128 -5.82 4.78 -2.13
CA TYR A 128 -6.52 4.80 -3.41
C TYR A 128 -5.54 5.01 -4.57
N ASP A 129 -5.88 4.48 -5.74
CA ASP A 129 -5.18 4.79 -7.00
C ASP A 129 -5.88 5.95 -7.71
N ALA A 130 -5.33 6.41 -8.83
CA ALA A 130 -5.87 7.58 -9.52
C ALA A 130 -7.06 7.30 -10.45
N LYS A 131 -7.60 6.07 -10.45
CA LYS A 131 -8.73 5.73 -11.32
C LYS A 131 -9.98 6.45 -10.85
N THR A 132 -10.70 7.07 -11.79
CA THR A 132 -11.95 7.79 -11.51
C THR A 132 -13.21 6.97 -11.78
N TYR A 133 -13.09 5.86 -12.50
CA TYR A 133 -14.21 5.04 -12.98
C TYR A 133 -14.22 3.60 -12.43
N ALA A 134 -13.25 3.27 -11.57
CA ALA A 134 -13.12 1.96 -10.94
C ALA A 134 -13.16 2.09 -9.43
N ARG A 135 -13.50 0.98 -8.76
CA ARG A 135 -13.39 0.89 -7.30
C ARG A 135 -11.94 1.03 -6.88
N THR A 136 -11.68 1.85 -5.88
CA THR A 136 -10.41 1.88 -5.14
C THR A 136 -10.15 0.52 -4.49
N ILE A 137 -8.90 0.21 -4.15
CA ILE A 137 -8.55 -1.06 -3.48
C ILE A 137 -9.38 -1.29 -2.21
N VAL A 138 -9.75 -0.24 -1.48
CA VAL A 138 -10.55 -0.34 -0.24
C VAL A 138 -12.02 -0.66 -0.55
N GLU A 139 -12.58 -0.11 -1.62
CA GLU A 139 -13.93 -0.46 -2.10
C GLU A 139 -14.00 -1.88 -2.67
N GLN A 140 -12.85 -2.50 -2.99
CA GLN A 140 -12.77 -3.90 -3.34
C GLN A 140 -12.75 -4.83 -2.11
N VAL A 141 -12.51 -4.31 -0.90
CA VAL A 141 -12.53 -5.11 0.33
C VAL A 141 -13.97 -5.49 0.66
N VAL A 142 -14.29 -6.79 0.63
CA VAL A 142 -15.63 -7.33 0.93
C VAL A 142 -15.72 -8.00 2.30
N GLY A 143 -14.58 -8.22 2.95
CA GLY A 143 -14.54 -8.73 4.31
C GLY A 143 -13.28 -8.34 5.07
N LEU A 144 -13.42 -8.18 6.39
CA LEU A 144 -12.36 -7.87 7.33
C LEU A 144 -12.50 -8.73 8.58
N GLU A 145 -11.38 -9.22 9.08
CA GLU A 145 -11.28 -9.80 10.41
C GLU A 145 -10.36 -8.88 11.23
N ILE A 146 -10.88 -8.33 12.32
CA ILE A 146 -10.19 -7.35 13.17
C ILE A 146 -10.16 -7.90 14.60
N ILE A 147 -9.01 -7.85 15.24
CA ILE A 147 -8.90 -8.16 16.66
C ILE A 147 -9.09 -6.88 17.47
N ASP A 148 -10.12 -6.84 18.30
CA ASP A 148 -10.46 -5.70 19.14
C ASP A 148 -9.52 -5.55 20.35
N ALA A 149 -9.76 -4.52 21.18
CA ALA A 149 -8.97 -4.27 22.38
C ALA A 149 -9.11 -5.37 23.46
N LYS A 150 -10.16 -6.20 23.39
CA LYS A 150 -10.42 -7.32 24.31
C LYS A 150 -9.86 -8.64 23.79
N GLY A 151 -9.26 -8.66 22.60
CA GLY A 151 -8.75 -9.88 21.99
C GLY A 151 -9.79 -10.70 21.25
N ASN A 152 -10.99 -10.15 21.02
CA ASN A 152 -12.02 -10.83 20.24
C ASN A 152 -11.77 -10.63 18.74
N LEU A 153 -11.96 -11.70 17.97
CA LEU A 153 -11.95 -11.64 16.52
C LEU A 153 -13.32 -11.18 16.00
N CYS A 154 -13.42 -9.92 15.60
CA CYS A 154 -14.61 -9.32 15.01
C CYS A 154 -14.58 -9.49 13.48
N LYS A 155 -15.64 -10.08 12.92
CA LYS A 155 -15.79 -10.29 11.47
C LYS A 155 -16.75 -9.26 10.89
N PHE A 156 -16.31 -8.58 9.85
CA PHE A 156 -17.10 -7.64 9.06
C PHE A 156 -17.17 -8.16 7.62
N SER A 157 -18.34 -8.12 7.01
CA SER A 157 -18.49 -8.38 5.58
C SER A 157 -19.73 -7.69 5.03
N ASP A 158 -19.76 -7.47 3.71
CA ASP A 158 -20.93 -6.90 3.04
C ASP A 158 -22.18 -7.79 3.18
N GLU A 159 -21.99 -9.09 3.38
CA GLU A 159 -23.06 -10.07 3.59
C GLU A 159 -23.56 -10.11 5.04
N ILE A 160 -22.71 -9.78 6.03
CA ILE A 160 -23.11 -9.71 7.44
C ILE A 160 -23.86 -8.40 7.70
N CYS A 161 -23.22 -7.26 7.46
CA CYS A 161 -23.80 -5.93 7.64
C CYS A 161 -23.03 -4.92 6.81
N ARG A 162 -23.67 -4.40 5.76
CA ARG A 162 -23.03 -3.44 4.83
C ARG A 162 -22.66 -2.12 5.50
N GLU A 163 -23.46 -1.66 6.45
CA GLU A 163 -23.20 -0.40 7.18
C GLU A 163 -21.94 -0.53 8.03
N ASP A 164 -21.86 -1.59 8.85
CA ASP A 164 -20.67 -1.88 9.66
C ASP A 164 -19.44 -2.10 8.79
N MET A 165 -19.58 -2.83 7.68
CA MET A 165 -18.48 -3.04 6.75
C MET A 165 -18.00 -1.72 6.13
N SER A 166 -18.92 -0.80 5.81
CA SER A 166 -18.56 0.52 5.32
C SER A 166 -17.81 1.36 6.35
N ALA A 167 -18.15 1.25 7.64
CA ALA A 167 -17.42 1.91 8.72
C ALA A 167 -16.08 1.22 9.05
N ALA A 168 -15.99 -0.09 8.85
CA ALA A 168 -14.78 -0.87 9.07
C ALA A 168 -13.73 -0.66 7.97
N ARG A 169 -14.18 -0.40 6.73
CA ARG A 169 -13.31 0.07 5.64
C ARG A 169 -12.72 1.43 6.04
N VAL A 170 -11.39 1.55 6.03
CA VAL A 170 -10.67 2.74 6.52
C VAL A 170 -10.93 3.04 7.99
N ASN A 171 -10.57 2.08 8.86
CA ASN A 171 -10.75 2.23 10.30
C ASN A 171 -9.68 3.09 11.01
N LEU A 172 -8.60 3.52 10.32
CA LEU A 172 -7.47 4.25 10.91
C LEU A 172 -6.84 3.59 12.15
N GLY A 173 -7.03 2.28 12.33
CA GLY A 173 -6.58 1.52 13.49
C GLY A 173 -7.39 1.76 14.76
N LEU A 174 -8.61 2.32 14.65
CA LEU A 174 -9.48 2.61 15.80
C LEU A 174 -10.36 1.43 16.22
N LEU A 175 -10.68 0.52 15.30
CA LEU A 175 -11.48 -0.66 15.59
C LEU A 175 -10.66 -1.85 16.12
N GLY A 176 -9.33 -1.74 16.10
CA GLY A 176 -8.40 -2.80 16.48
C GLY A 176 -7.33 -3.05 15.42
N ILE A 177 -6.69 -4.21 15.50
CA ILE A 177 -5.68 -4.65 14.54
C ILE A 177 -6.35 -5.52 13.48
N ILE A 178 -6.23 -5.12 12.22
CA ILE A 178 -6.68 -5.97 11.10
C ILE A 178 -5.81 -7.24 11.10
N TYR A 179 -6.47 -8.39 11.15
CA TYR A 179 -5.87 -9.71 11.03
C TYR A 179 -5.89 -10.19 9.58
N LYS A 180 -7.07 -10.15 8.94
CA LYS A 180 -7.29 -10.67 7.59
C LYS A 180 -8.15 -9.72 6.76
N VAL A 181 -7.81 -9.60 5.49
CA VAL A 181 -8.49 -8.76 4.49
C VAL A 181 -8.98 -9.66 3.37
N SER A 182 -10.23 -9.49 2.96
CA SER A 182 -10.84 -10.22 1.83
C SER A 182 -11.19 -9.24 0.71
N LEU A 183 -10.59 -9.40 -0.47
CA LEU A 183 -10.71 -8.47 -1.61
C LEU A 183 -11.29 -9.15 -2.84
N LEU A 184 -12.18 -8.46 -3.56
CA LEU A 184 -12.60 -8.88 -4.89
C LEU A 184 -11.45 -8.76 -5.88
N VAL A 185 -11.22 -9.83 -6.64
CA VAL A 185 -10.22 -9.86 -7.73
C VAL A 185 -10.90 -10.23 -9.05
N LYS A 186 -10.23 -9.90 -10.15
CA LYS A 186 -10.73 -10.13 -11.52
C LYS A 186 -9.76 -11.01 -12.30
N PRO A 187 -10.21 -11.69 -13.37
CA PRO A 187 -9.29 -12.28 -14.34
C PRO A 187 -8.27 -11.26 -14.81
N MET A 188 -7.01 -11.68 -14.95
CA MET A 188 -5.91 -10.82 -15.36
C MET A 188 -6.14 -10.28 -16.77
N TYR A 189 -5.72 -9.03 -16.99
CA TYR A 189 -5.85 -8.35 -18.29
C TYR A 189 -4.61 -7.49 -18.57
N ASN A 190 -4.41 -7.14 -19.84
CA ASN A 190 -3.25 -6.35 -20.26
C ASN A 190 -3.56 -4.85 -20.19
N LEU A 191 -2.55 -4.07 -19.79
CA LEU A 191 -2.57 -2.62 -19.79
C LEU A 191 -1.47 -2.07 -20.71
N ARG A 192 -1.82 -1.08 -21.51
CA ARG A 192 -0.86 -0.25 -22.24
C ARG A 192 -0.59 1.00 -21.43
N MET A 193 0.67 1.23 -21.08
CA MET A 193 1.11 2.44 -20.42
C MET A 193 1.65 3.43 -21.46
N LYS A 194 1.21 4.69 -21.38
CA LYS A 194 1.65 5.78 -22.24
C LYS A 194 2.20 6.93 -21.39
N ASN A 195 3.37 7.42 -21.75
CA ASN A 195 3.95 8.65 -21.20
C ASN A 195 3.76 9.80 -22.20
N VAL A 196 3.34 10.97 -21.73
CA VAL A 196 3.25 12.19 -22.53
C VAL A 196 3.83 13.36 -21.74
N TYR A 197 4.50 14.27 -22.44
CA TYR A 197 5.21 15.40 -21.84
C TYR A 197 4.73 16.76 -22.39
N PRO A 198 3.47 17.17 -22.16
CA PRO A 198 2.98 18.45 -22.67
C PRO A 198 3.56 19.62 -21.87
N LYS A 199 3.75 20.77 -22.53
CA LYS A 199 4.07 22.01 -21.81
C LYS A 199 2.92 22.39 -20.88
N LEU A 200 3.21 22.82 -19.67
CA LEU A 200 2.23 23.25 -18.68
C LEU A 200 1.32 24.36 -19.24
N VAL A 201 1.90 25.30 -19.98
CA VAL A 201 1.16 26.39 -20.64
C VAL A 201 0.15 25.91 -21.67
N SER A 202 0.35 24.72 -22.24
CA SER A 202 -0.58 24.10 -23.19
C SER A 202 -1.66 23.25 -22.51
N PHE A 203 -1.60 23.09 -21.18
CA PHE A 203 -2.46 22.19 -20.44
C PHE A 203 -3.66 22.93 -19.85
N THR A 204 -4.87 22.63 -20.33
CA THR A 204 -6.12 23.27 -19.87
C THR A 204 -6.87 22.40 -18.86
N GLU A 205 -7.89 22.96 -18.20
CA GLU A 205 -8.80 22.20 -17.32
C GLU A 205 -9.53 21.08 -18.09
N LYS A 206 -9.84 21.31 -19.36
CA LYS A 206 -10.45 20.30 -20.24
C LYS A 206 -9.50 19.10 -20.46
N ASP A 207 -8.20 19.33 -20.47
CA ASP A 207 -7.19 18.27 -20.56
C ASP A 207 -7.03 17.49 -19.24
N ILE A 208 -7.35 18.10 -18.08
CA ILE A 208 -7.36 17.43 -16.76
C ILE A 208 -8.34 16.26 -16.78
N HIS A 209 -9.55 16.50 -17.28
CA HIS A 209 -10.60 15.49 -17.33
C HIS A 209 -10.24 14.30 -18.23
N ASN A 210 -9.36 14.52 -19.23
CA ASN A 210 -8.91 13.48 -20.14
C ASN A 210 -7.69 12.69 -19.64
N TYR A 211 -6.90 13.23 -18.71
CA TYR A 211 -5.59 12.70 -18.32
C TYR A 211 -5.43 12.56 -16.80
N VAL A 212 -6.37 11.94 -16.10
CA VAL A 212 -6.28 11.81 -14.63
C VAL A 212 -5.10 10.93 -14.19
N GLU A 213 -3.96 11.60 -14.00
CA GLU A 213 -2.93 11.45 -12.96
C GLU A 213 -2.08 12.72 -13.00
N LYS A 214 -2.01 13.50 -11.92
CA LYS A 214 -1.19 14.73 -11.88
C LYS A 214 -0.21 14.73 -10.71
N MET A 215 1.07 14.59 -11.02
CA MET A 215 2.18 15.09 -10.20
C MET A 215 2.56 16.51 -10.70
N ARG A 216 2.66 17.48 -9.78
CA ARG A 216 3.08 18.86 -10.06
C ARG A 216 4.60 18.98 -9.93
N THR A 217 5.29 19.52 -10.92
CA THR A 217 6.69 19.98 -10.79
C THR A 217 6.87 21.31 -11.50
N GLY A 218 7.34 22.32 -10.78
CA GLY A 218 7.77 23.62 -11.32
C GLY A 218 8.48 24.45 -10.24
N ASN A 219 9.58 25.10 -10.61
CA ASN A 219 10.27 26.09 -9.77
C ASN A 219 9.59 27.46 -9.95
N PRO A 220 9.55 28.35 -8.95
CA PRO A 220 8.69 29.55 -8.97
C PRO A 220 9.10 30.67 -9.94
N THR A 221 10.01 30.45 -10.89
CA THR A 221 10.74 31.57 -11.53
C THR A 221 10.81 31.60 -13.05
N ASP A 222 10.24 30.66 -13.80
CA ASP A 222 9.92 30.88 -15.22
C ASP A 222 8.81 29.93 -15.70
N SER A 223 7.57 30.38 -15.64
CA SER A 223 6.36 29.56 -15.79
C SER A 223 6.04 29.12 -17.23
N LEU A 224 6.89 29.44 -18.21
CA LEU A 224 6.59 29.23 -19.64
C LEU A 224 7.19 27.96 -20.25
N GLU A 225 8.20 27.35 -19.60
CA GLU A 225 8.88 26.13 -20.08
C GLU A 225 8.65 24.91 -19.19
N ASP A 226 7.81 25.01 -18.16
CA ASP A 226 7.46 23.86 -17.32
C ASP A 226 6.77 22.78 -18.16
N VAL A 227 7.17 21.53 -17.99
CA VAL A 227 6.62 20.36 -18.67
C VAL A 227 5.98 19.44 -17.66
N LEU A 228 4.79 18.94 -17.97
CA LEU A 228 4.11 17.92 -17.17
C LEU A 228 4.59 16.54 -17.59
N TRP A 229 4.74 15.62 -16.64
CA TRP A 229 4.85 14.19 -16.95
C TRP A 229 3.51 13.54 -16.70
N ILE A 230 2.85 13.11 -17.78
CA ILE A 230 1.55 12.45 -17.73
C ILE A 230 1.74 10.98 -18.06
N LYS A 231 1.25 10.11 -17.17
CA LYS A 231 1.26 8.67 -17.35
C LYS A 231 -0.17 8.16 -17.38
N SER A 232 -0.54 7.41 -18.41
CA SER A 232 -1.89 6.84 -18.54
C SER A 232 -1.83 5.34 -18.81
N TRP A 233 -2.91 4.65 -18.44
CA TRP A 233 -3.07 3.22 -18.66
C TRP A 233 -4.39 2.92 -19.32
N GLU A 234 -4.34 2.13 -20.37
CA GLU A 234 -5.52 1.71 -21.12
C GLU A 234 -5.56 0.18 -21.22
N ARG A 235 -6.74 -0.40 -21.00
CA ARG A 235 -6.94 -1.84 -21.23
C ARG A 235 -6.73 -2.14 -22.71
N THR A 236 -6.07 -3.25 -22.99
CA THR A 236 -5.73 -3.63 -24.36
C THR A 236 -5.74 -5.13 -24.53
N LEU A 237 -6.04 -5.61 -25.73
CA LEU A 237 -5.92 -7.01 -26.12
C LEU A 237 -4.57 -7.32 -26.77
N SER A 238 -3.73 -6.30 -26.97
CA SER A 238 -2.40 -6.49 -27.54
C SER A 238 -1.53 -7.35 -26.64
N ALA A 239 -0.65 -8.15 -27.25
CA ALA A 239 0.33 -8.95 -26.54
C ALA A 239 1.32 -8.07 -25.78
N VAL A 240 1.72 -8.53 -24.58
CA VAL A 240 2.66 -7.82 -23.71
C VAL A 240 4.01 -7.64 -24.42
N SER A 241 4.49 -6.39 -24.49
CA SER A 241 5.71 -6.02 -25.20
C SER A 241 6.99 -6.32 -24.42
N LEU A 242 6.87 -6.47 -23.10
CA LEU A 242 7.97 -6.77 -22.19
C LEU A 242 8.04 -8.27 -21.89
N THR A 243 9.06 -8.91 -22.47
CA THR A 243 9.43 -10.29 -22.09
C THR A 243 9.85 -10.35 -20.61
N PRO A 244 9.66 -11.49 -19.92
CA PRO A 244 10.09 -11.67 -18.53
C PRO A 244 11.55 -11.28 -18.25
N ASP A 245 12.48 -11.57 -19.18
CA ASP A 245 13.90 -11.22 -19.03
C ASP A 245 14.14 -9.71 -19.03
N LYS A 246 13.56 -9.00 -20.02
CA LYS A 246 13.61 -7.54 -20.09
C LYS A 246 12.96 -6.89 -18.86
N LEU A 247 11.85 -7.44 -18.36
CA LEU A 247 11.21 -6.98 -17.14
C LEU A 247 12.12 -7.17 -15.92
N SER A 248 12.78 -8.32 -15.80
CA SER A 248 13.74 -8.60 -14.74
C SER A 248 14.93 -7.63 -14.76
N GLU A 249 15.49 -7.37 -15.95
CA GLU A 249 16.56 -6.37 -16.12
C GLU A 249 16.10 -4.97 -15.72
N TYR A 250 14.90 -4.57 -16.15
CA TYR A 250 14.29 -3.30 -15.78
C TYR A 250 14.12 -3.17 -14.25
N ARG A 251 13.62 -4.21 -13.58
CA ARG A 251 13.49 -4.24 -12.10
C ARG A 251 14.84 -4.13 -11.39
N LYS A 252 15.88 -4.79 -11.89
CA LYS A 252 17.24 -4.67 -11.33
C LYS A 252 17.76 -3.24 -11.44
N LYS A 253 17.55 -2.58 -12.58
CA LYS A 253 17.88 -1.15 -12.77
C LYS A 253 17.09 -0.26 -11.80
N GLN A 254 15.79 -0.47 -11.67
CA GLN A 254 14.94 0.26 -10.70
C GLN A 254 15.45 0.11 -9.27
N ASN A 255 15.73 -1.12 -8.81
CA ASN A 255 16.24 -1.36 -7.46
C ASN A 255 17.60 -0.68 -7.21
N ALA A 256 18.52 -0.74 -8.18
CA ALA A 256 19.80 -0.06 -8.08
C ALA A 256 19.63 1.47 -7.99
N MET A 257 18.72 2.04 -8.79
CA MET A 257 18.38 3.47 -8.70
C MET A 257 17.80 3.84 -7.32
N THR A 258 16.88 3.05 -6.78
CA THR A 258 16.29 3.27 -5.44
C THR A 258 17.37 3.25 -4.35
N ILE A 259 18.32 2.31 -4.40
CA ILE A 259 19.44 2.25 -3.46
C ILE A 259 20.32 3.50 -3.57
N CYS A 260 20.61 3.94 -4.79
CA CYS A 260 21.37 5.15 -5.05
C CYS A 260 20.64 6.40 -4.51
N ALA A 261 19.35 6.53 -4.82
CA ALA A 261 18.49 7.62 -4.37
C ALA A 261 18.43 7.67 -2.83
N ASN A 262 18.29 6.53 -2.15
CA ASN A 262 18.30 6.47 -0.69
C ASN A 262 19.65 6.97 -0.11
N LYS A 263 20.78 6.60 -0.71
CA LYS A 263 22.10 7.12 -0.31
C LYS A 263 22.17 8.64 -0.50
N GLN A 264 21.69 9.15 -1.63
CA GLN A 264 21.63 10.59 -1.89
C GLN A 264 20.74 11.30 -0.87
N TYR A 265 19.56 10.74 -0.55
CA TYR A 265 18.64 11.30 0.44
C TYR A 265 19.29 11.42 1.82
N LYS A 266 20.02 10.40 2.27
CA LYS A 266 20.78 10.45 3.54
C LYS A 266 21.83 11.55 3.58
N VAL A 267 22.44 11.88 2.44
CA VAL A 267 23.38 13.01 2.32
C VAL A 267 22.64 14.34 2.34
N LEU A 268 21.49 14.43 1.66
CA LEU A 268 20.66 15.64 1.62
C LEU A 268 20.11 16.00 3.00
N LEU A 269 19.74 15.03 3.83
CA LEU A 269 19.33 15.26 5.22
C LEU A 269 20.41 15.96 6.05
N LYS A 270 21.69 15.71 5.77
CA LYS A 270 22.83 16.37 6.42
C LYS A 270 23.17 17.74 5.83
N HIS A 271 22.71 18.01 4.60
CA HIS A 271 23.04 19.22 3.85
C HIS A 271 21.82 19.80 3.12
N PRO A 272 20.76 20.24 3.84
CA PRO A 272 19.50 20.67 3.23
C PRO A 272 19.64 21.85 2.27
N LYS A 273 20.64 22.73 2.48
CA LYS A 273 20.94 23.85 1.56
C LYS A 273 21.41 23.40 0.17
N ARG A 274 21.90 22.17 0.02
CA ARG A 274 22.34 21.60 -1.26
C ARG A 274 21.21 20.92 -2.04
N THR A 275 20.05 20.70 -1.41
CA THR A 275 18.91 20.00 -2.02
C THR A 275 18.52 20.57 -3.38
N PRO A 276 18.32 21.89 -3.58
CA PRO A 276 17.88 22.43 -4.87
C PRO A 276 18.84 22.13 -6.03
N ILE A 277 20.16 22.18 -5.77
CA ILE A 277 21.19 21.96 -6.79
C ILE A 277 21.28 20.48 -7.16
N VAL A 278 21.23 19.59 -6.16
CA VAL A 278 21.32 18.14 -6.35
C VAL A 278 20.08 17.62 -7.08
N THR A 279 18.88 18.05 -6.68
CA THR A 279 17.63 17.64 -7.33
C THR A 279 17.54 18.15 -8.77
N HIS A 280 17.96 19.40 -9.03
CA HIS A 280 17.99 19.96 -10.38
C HIS A 280 18.92 19.16 -11.31
N ARG A 281 20.13 18.81 -10.86
CA ARG A 281 21.07 18.00 -11.65
C ARG A 281 20.56 16.58 -11.91
N ALA A 282 19.97 15.94 -10.90
CA ALA A 282 19.40 14.60 -11.04
C ALA A 282 18.23 14.58 -12.05
N TRP A 283 17.40 15.62 -12.06
CA TRP A 283 16.26 15.73 -12.97
C TRP A 283 16.69 15.93 -14.43
N ASN A 284 17.62 16.87 -14.68
CA ASN A 284 18.17 17.10 -16.03
C ASN A 284 18.88 15.88 -16.61
N PHE A 285 19.38 15.00 -15.74
CA PHE A 285 19.91 13.71 -16.15
C PHE A 285 18.76 12.75 -16.51
N LYS A 286 17.76 12.57 -15.63
CA LYS A 286 16.64 11.62 -15.81
C LYS A 286 15.81 11.89 -17.07
N LEU A 287 15.49 13.15 -17.38
CA LEU A 287 14.74 13.50 -18.61
C LEU A 287 15.46 13.10 -19.90
N LYS A 288 16.80 13.00 -19.90
CA LYS A 288 17.58 12.58 -21.07
C LYS A 288 17.62 11.06 -21.29
N PHE A 289 17.14 10.27 -20.34
CA PHE A 289 17.11 8.80 -20.43
C PHE A 289 15.70 8.23 -20.64
N ASP A 290 14.66 9.06 -20.56
CA ASP A 290 13.25 8.64 -20.68
C ASP A 290 12.67 8.93 -22.08
N ASP A 291 13.52 9.18 -23.08
CA ASP A 291 13.13 9.25 -24.49
C ASP A 291 12.54 7.89 -24.91
N ASP A 292 11.24 7.88 -25.20
CA ASP A 292 10.47 6.83 -25.89
C ASP A 292 10.32 5.46 -25.23
N THR A 293 9.66 5.39 -24.08
CA THR A 293 9.16 4.08 -23.61
C THR A 293 7.66 4.04 -23.31
N ASN A 294 6.89 3.79 -24.38
CA ASN A 294 5.56 3.20 -24.27
C ASN A 294 5.72 1.70 -24.01
N PHE A 295 5.35 1.23 -22.82
CA PHE A 295 5.43 -0.18 -22.48
C PHE A 295 4.03 -0.76 -22.26
N LEU A 296 3.82 -1.97 -22.79
CA LEU A 296 2.67 -2.81 -22.44
C LEU A 296 3.08 -3.70 -21.26
N HIS A 297 2.26 -3.70 -20.21
CA HIS A 297 2.50 -4.44 -18.98
C HIS A 297 1.23 -5.21 -18.58
N PHE A 298 1.38 -6.27 -17.80
CA PHE A 298 0.26 -6.81 -17.03
C PHE A 298 -0.16 -5.81 -15.95
N THR A 299 -1.40 -5.88 -15.48
CA THR A 299 -1.91 -5.07 -14.37
C THR A 299 -1.03 -5.14 -13.12
N SER A 300 -0.48 -6.32 -12.85
CA SER A 300 0.49 -6.66 -11.79
C SER A 300 1.85 -5.95 -11.91
N ASP A 301 2.21 -5.51 -13.12
CA ASP A 301 3.55 -4.98 -13.41
C ASP A 301 3.64 -3.45 -13.38
N VAL A 302 2.51 -2.77 -13.13
CA VAL A 302 2.46 -1.31 -13.00
C VAL A 302 3.10 -0.89 -11.68
N LYS A 303 4.35 -0.42 -11.74
CA LYS A 303 5.04 0.21 -10.60
C LYS A 303 5.52 1.59 -10.98
N PHE A 304 5.51 2.53 -10.04
CA PHE A 304 6.18 3.81 -10.22
C PHE A 304 7.54 3.77 -9.53
N CYS A 305 8.53 4.43 -10.12
CA CYS A 305 9.66 4.93 -9.36
C CYS A 305 9.21 6.22 -8.66
N ALA A 306 9.13 6.19 -7.33
CA ALA A 306 9.23 7.40 -6.52
C ALA A 306 10.71 7.79 -6.41
#